data_AF-A0A9Q4TK25-F1
#
_entry.id   AF-A0A9Q4TK25-F1
#
_cell.length_a   1.000
_cell.length_b   1.000
_cell.length_c   1.000
_cell.angle_alpha   90.00
_cell.angle_beta   90.00
_cell.angle_gamma   90.00
#
_symmetry.space_group_name_H-M   'P 1'
#
loop_
_entity.id
_entity.type
_entity.pdbx_description
1 polymer ?
#
loop_
_entity_poly.entity_id
_entity_poly.type
_entity_poly.pdbx_seq_one_letter_code
_entity_poly.pdbx_strand_id
1 'polypeptide(L)' 'MNNKESKVIVTDKTQLIYLTSKGIKPNDVNRVGNQVQVTYNYDEYFKKANLDFMTDSQFKDYRMAEKTVEQLLRTTI' A
#
# COMPACT_ATOMS: atom_id res chain seq x y z
N MET A 1 1.28 -29.12 -1.33
CA MET A 1 1.90 -28.01 -0.58
C MET A 1 0.87 -26.93 -0.41
N ASN A 2 0.39 -26.66 0.81
CA ASN A 2 -0.50 -25.53 1.08
C ASN A 2 0.33 -24.25 0.96
N ASN A 3 0.33 -23.63 -0.22
CA ASN A 3 0.78 -22.25 -0.36
C ASN A 3 -0.22 -21.38 0.41
N LYS A 4 0.03 -21.21 1.71
CA LYS A 4 -0.50 -20.06 2.42
C LYS A 4 0.07 -18.87 1.69
N GLU A 5 -0.74 -18.23 0.85
CA GLU A 5 -0.42 -16.93 0.29
C GLU A 5 -0.07 -16.03 1.47
N SER A 6 1.22 -15.73 1.63
CA SER A 6 1.67 -14.85 2.70
C SER A 6 1.03 -13.49 2.43
N LYS A 7 0.16 -13.03 3.32
CA LYS A 7 -0.48 -11.72 3.23
C LYS A 7 0.26 -10.74 4.12
N VAL A 8 0.35 -9.48 3.69
CA VAL A 8 0.95 -8.39 4.47
C VAL A 8 -0.06 -7.27 4.64
N ILE A 9 -0.14 -6.74 5.85
CA ILE A 9 -0.98 -5.58 6.18
C ILE A 9 -0.09 -4.35 6.15
N VAL A 10 -0.50 -3.35 5.39
CA VAL A 10 0.15 -2.04 5.29
C VAL A 10 -0.79 -0.99 5.84
N THR A 11 -0.27 -0.15 6.73
CA THR A 11 -1.05 0.91 7.40
C THR A 11 -0.42 2.28 7.26
N ASP A 12 0.81 2.36 6.74
CA ASP A 12 1.50 3.62 6.48
C ASP A 12 0.90 4.29 5.25
N LYS A 13 0.40 5.52 5.40
CA LYS A 13 -0.29 6.21 4.31
C LYS A 13 0.60 6.37 3.09
N THR A 14 1.86 6.79 3.26
CA THR A 14 2.82 7.03 2.17
C THR A 14 3.10 5.76 1.37
N GLN A 15 3.31 4.66 2.07
CA GLN A 15 3.50 3.35 1.47
C GLN A 15 2.24 2.91 0.69
N LEU A 16 1.03 3.14 1.22
CA LEU A 16 -0.22 2.86 0.51
C LEU A 16 -0.34 3.66 -0.80
N ILE A 17 0.04 4.95 -0.78
CA ILE A 17 0.08 5.80 -1.98
C ILE A 17 1.01 5.19 -3.02
N TYR A 18 2.23 4.85 -2.59
CA TYR A 18 3.25 4.32 -3.45
C TYR A 18 2.81 3.01 -4.12
N LEU A 19 2.36 2.05 -3.32
CA LEU A 19 1.89 0.74 -3.80
C LEU A 19 0.74 0.90 -4.81
N THR A 20 -0.21 1.79 -4.52
CA THR A 20 -1.31 2.11 -5.44
C THR A 20 -0.79 2.73 -6.74
N SER A 21 0.17 3.65 -6.67
CA SER A 21 0.79 4.28 -7.86
C SER A 21 1.55 3.29 -8.75
N LYS A 22 2.07 2.21 -8.16
CA LYS A 22 2.73 1.10 -8.87
C LYS A 22 1.73 0.05 -9.40
N GLY A 23 0.44 0.26 -9.20
CA GLY A 23 -0.61 -0.66 -9.64
C GLY A 23 -0.69 -1.94 -8.81
N ILE A 24 -0.09 -1.97 -7.61
CA ILE A 24 -0.19 -3.11 -6.70
C ILE A 24 -1.62 -3.14 -6.16
N LYS A 25 -2.36 -4.18 -6.51
CA LYS A 25 -3.78 -4.30 -6.13
C LYS A 25 -3.92 -4.82 -4.71
N PRO A 26 -4.74 -4.19 -3.87
CA PRO A 26 -5.06 -4.72 -2.55
C PRO A 26 -5.97 -5.95 -2.66
N ASN A 27 -5.80 -6.87 -1.72
CA ASN A 27 -6.74 -7.99 -1.51
C ASN A 27 -7.95 -7.56 -0.69
N ASP A 28 -7.71 -6.72 0.32
CA ASP A 28 -8.73 -6.27 1.27
C ASP A 28 -8.37 -4.91 1.85
N VAL A 29 -9.36 -4.09 2.18
CA VAL A 29 -9.21 -2.75 2.73
C VAL A 29 -10.16 -2.62 3.93
N ASN A 30 -9.59 -2.45 5.11
CA ASN A 30 -10.33 -2.29 6.35
C ASN A 30 -10.00 -0.96 7.04
N ARG A 31 -10.95 -0.44 7.81
CA ARG A 31 -10.73 0.76 8.64
C ARG A 31 -10.82 0.37 10.10
N VAL A 32 -9.73 0.55 10.83
CA VAL A 32 -9.63 0.24 12.27
C VAL A 32 -9.43 1.55 13.01
N GLY A 33 -10.51 2.04 13.61
CA GLY A 33 -10.56 3.39 14.19
C GLY A 33 -10.28 4.47 13.13
N ASN A 34 -9.27 5.29 13.38
CA ASN A 34 -8.86 6.37 12.46
C ASN A 34 -7.80 5.94 11.43
N GLN A 35 -7.42 4.66 11.40
CA GLN A 35 -6.37 4.15 10.51
C GLN A 35 -6.95 3.24 9.42
N VAL A 36 -6.44 3.40 8.19
CA VAL A 36 -6.73 2.49 7.08
C VAL A 36 -5.70 1.37 7.10
N GLN A 37 -6.16 0.13 7.03
CA GLN A 37 -5.35 -1.09 6.93
C GLN A 37 -5.64 -1.75 5.60
N VAL A 38 -4.61 -1.93 4.77
CA VAL A 38 -4.75 -2.56 3.46
C VAL A 38 -3.93 -3.83 3.41
N THR A 39 -4.58 -4.93 3.02
CA THR A 39 -3.95 -6.24 2.91
C THR A 39 -3.51 -6.48 1.48
N TYR A 40 -2.26 -6.88 1.28
CA TYR A 40 -1.69 -7.24 -0.03
C TYR A 40 -1.19 -8.69 -0.04
N ASN A 41 -1.03 -9.25 -1.23
CA ASN A 41 -0.26 -10.47 -1.42
C ASN A 41 1.22 -10.16 -1.28
N TYR A 42 1.95 -10.99 -0.54
CA TYR A 42 3.41 -10.89 -0.41
C TYR A 42 4.12 -11.60 -1.54
N ASP A 43 3.75 -11.22 -2.77
CA ASP A 43 4.34 -11.73 -4.00
C ASP A 43 5.61 -10.96 -4.39
N GLU A 44 6.23 -11.36 -5.49
CA GLU A 44 7.46 -10.74 -5.99
C GLU A 44 7.25 -9.27 -6.40
N TYR A 45 6.05 -8.93 -6.91
CA TYR A 45 5.72 -7.56 -7.30
C TYR A 45 5.60 -6.65 -6.08
N PHE A 46 4.94 -7.11 -5.02
CA PHE A 46 4.86 -6.40 -3.74
C PHE A 46 6.25 -6.24 -3.13
N LYS A 47 7.06 -7.30 -3.10
CA LYS A 47 8.43 -7.25 -2.55
C LYS A 47 9.29 -6.21 -3.29
N LYS A 48 9.22 -6.20 -4.62
CA LYS A 48 9.95 -5.24 -5.45
C LYS A 48 9.48 -3.82 -5.20
N ALA A 49 8.17 -3.57 -5.24
CA ALA A 49 7.61 -2.24 -4.98
C ALA A 49 7.96 -1.75 -3.56
N ASN A 50 7.96 -2.64 -2.57
CA ASN A 50 8.34 -2.31 -1.20
C ASN A 50 9.84 -1.98 -1.08
N LEU A 51 10.70 -2.71 -1.77
CA LEU A 51 12.13 -2.41 -1.83
C LEU A 51 12.37 -1.05 -2.51
N ASP A 52 11.73 -0.81 -3.65
CA ASP A 52 11.84 0.45 -4.38
C ASP A 52 11.39 1.62 -3.49
N PHE A 53 10.26 1.49 -2.78
CA PHE A 53 9.79 2.48 -1.80
C PHE A 53 10.84 2.79 -0.71
N MET A 54 11.53 1.78 -0.19
CA MET A 54 12.57 1.98 0.83
C MET A 54 13.82 2.70 0.29
N THR A 55 14.06 2.63 -1.02
CA THR A 55 15.22 3.24 -1.69
C THR A 55 14.91 4.57 -2.38
N ASP A 56 13.63 4.86 -2.63
CA ASP A 56 13.18 6.07 -3.32
C ASP A 56 13.21 7.28 -2.37
N SER A 57 14.29 8.04 -2.45
CA SER A 57 14.51 9.25 -1.66
C SER A 57 13.42 10.30 -1.86
N GLN A 58 12.81 10.39 -3.06
CA GLN A 58 11.75 11.35 -3.31
C GLN A 58 10.49 10.98 -2.54
N PHE A 59 10.13 9.69 -2.44
CA PHE A 59 8.97 9.26 -1.66
C PHE A 59 9.14 9.35 -0.15
N LYS A 60 10.38 9.24 0.36
CA LYS A 60 10.68 9.54 1.77
C LYS A 60 10.44 11.01 2.12
N ASP A 61 10.68 11.91 1.17
CA ASP A 61 10.49 13.35 1.34
C ASP A 61 9.06 13.81 0.99
N TYR A 62 8.34 13.04 0.15
CA TYR A 62 6.99 13.36 -0.35
C TYR A 62 5.91 13.21 0.74
N ARG A 63 5.80 14.26 1.56
CA ARG A 63 4.55 14.67 2.25
C ARG A 63 3.42 15.10 1.28
N MET A 64 3.55 14.88 -0.03
CA MET A 64 2.79 15.59 -1.07
C MET A 64 1.54 14.87 -1.63
N ALA A 65 1.09 13.75 -1.07
CA ALA A 65 -0.04 13.01 -1.65
C ALA A 65 -1.20 12.70 -0.68
N GLU A 66 -1.30 13.38 0.47
CA GLU A 66 -2.41 13.18 1.41
C GLU A 66 -3.80 13.35 0.76
N LYS A 67 -3.99 14.36 -0.10
CA LYS A 67 -5.30 14.63 -0.74
C LYS A 67 -5.68 13.60 -1.81
N THR A 68 -4.72 13.17 -2.62
CA THR A 68 -4.96 12.24 -3.73
C THR A 68 -5.32 10.85 -3.22
N VAL A 69 -4.75 10.44 -2.07
CA VAL A 69 -5.01 9.11 -1.52
C VAL A 69 -6.28 9.02 -0.70
N GLU A 70 -6.68 10.07 0.01
CA GLU A 70 -8.03 10.08 0.57
C GLU A 70 -9.10 10.01 -0.53
N GLN A 71 -8.87 10.60 -1.69
CA GLN A 71 -9.80 10.48 -2.82
C GLN A 71 -9.77 9.08 -3.45
N LEU A 72 -8.59 8.51 -3.71
CA LEU A 72 -8.47 7.15 -4.28
C LEU A 72 -9.04 6.07 -3.36
N LEU A 73 -8.85 6.20 -2.04
CA LEU A 73 -9.42 5.28 -1.06
C LEU A 73 -10.95 5.43 -0.92
N ARG A 74 -11.51 6.62 -1.20
CA ARG A 74 -12.96 6.84 -1.19
C ARG A 74 -13.66 6.30 -2.44
N THR A 75 -13.01 6.30 -3.60
CA THR A 75 -13.63 5.85 -4.86
C THR A 75 -13.59 4.35 -5.09
N THR A 76 -12.88 3.60 -4.25
CA THR A 76 -12.72 2.14 -4.37
C THR A 76 -13.65 1.37 -3.40
N ILE A 77 -14.49 2.07 -2.63
CA ILE A 77 -15.52 1.50 -1.72
C ILE A 77 -16.91 1.72 -2.33
#